data_AF-A0A0A6U8P6-F1
#
_entry.id   AF-A0A0A6U8P6-F1
#
_cell.length_a   1.000
_cell.length_b   1.000
_cell.length_c   1.000
_cell.angle_alpha   90.00
_cell.angle_beta   90.00
_cell.angle_gamma   90.00
#
_symmetry.space_group_name_H-M   'P 1'
#
loop_
_entity.id
_entity.type
_entity.pdbx_description
1 polymer ?
#
loop_
_entity_poly.entity_id
_entity_poly.type
_entity_poly.pdbx_seq_one_letter_code
_entity_poly.pdbx_strand_id
1 'polypeptide(L)'
;MGVHQIKSQSARTDTGVTLSSVDRETMRADYRGRRMIVPVDRGLRSYGVYLGRVPVWDDGEPITAEDLAVVKNGMAEVLRHWGKDTEFVVPDGADG
;
A
#
# COMPACT_ATOMS: atom_id res chain seq x y z
N MET A 1 13.55 -3.01 -7.25
CA MET A 1 13.91 -3.06 -5.82
C MET A 1 13.81 -4.50 -5.34
N GLY A 2 14.53 -4.93 -4.30
CA GLY A 2 14.40 -6.30 -3.78
C GLY A 2 13.11 -6.48 -2.97
N VAL A 3 12.37 -7.57 -3.18
CA VAL A 3 11.21 -7.96 -2.38
C VAL A 3 11.44 -9.35 -1.80
N HIS A 4 11.29 -9.47 -0.49
CA HIS A 4 11.47 -10.70 0.26
C HIS A 4 10.14 -11.14 0.84
N GLN A 5 9.69 -12.33 0.49
CA GLN A 5 8.49 -12.90 1.08
C GLN A 5 8.76 -13.29 2.54
N ILE A 6 7.94 -12.77 3.46
CA ILE A 6 8.04 -13.08 4.89
C ILE A 6 7.11 -14.26 5.21
N LYS A 7 5.87 -14.20 4.74
CA LYS A 7 4.81 -15.20 4.98
C LYS A 7 3.85 -15.26 3.80
N SER A 8 2.94 -16.24 3.80
CA SER A 8 1.81 -16.26 2.86
C SER A 8 1.05 -14.94 2.93
N GLN A 9 1.03 -14.20 1.81
CA GLN A 9 0.40 -12.87 1.68
C GLN A 9 1.06 -11.73 2.49
N SER A 10 2.33 -11.88 2.89
CA SER A 10 3.15 -10.82 3.48
C SER A 10 4.54 -10.78 2.85
N ALA A 11 4.95 -9.62 2.37
CA ALA A 11 6.28 -9.42 1.83
C ALA A 11 6.85 -8.07 2.27
N ARG A 12 8.18 -8.00 2.32
CA ARG A 12 8.93 -6.81 2.71
C ARG A 12 9.90 -6.41 1.64
N THR A 13 9.99 -5.13 1.37
CA THR A 13 10.96 -4.54 0.46
C THR A 13 12.26 -4.20 1.18
N ASP A 14 13.33 -4.02 0.41
CA ASP A 14 14.64 -3.58 0.91
C ASP A 14 14.58 -2.19 1.60
N THR A 15 13.65 -1.32 1.17
CA THR A 15 13.39 -0.02 1.83
C THR A 15 12.74 -0.14 3.20
N GLY A 16 12.34 -1.35 3.62
CA GLY A 16 11.69 -1.60 4.90
C GLY A 16 10.16 -1.49 4.89
N VAL A 17 9.54 -1.29 3.72
CA VAL A 17 8.08 -1.35 3.59
C VAL A 17 7.65 -2.81 3.66
N THR A 18 6.73 -3.12 4.57
CA THR A 18 6.10 -4.44 4.65
C THR A 18 4.65 -4.32 4.23
N LEU A 19 4.24 -5.07 3.21
CA LEU A 19 2.86 -5.14 2.77
C LEU A 19 2.28 -6.50 3.15
N SER A 20 1.12 -6.48 3.80
CA SER A 20 0.37 -7.67 4.18
C SER A 20 -1.09 -7.54 3.78
N SER A 21 -1.68 -8.61 3.26
CA SER A 21 -3.13 -8.70 3.09
C SER A 21 -3.78 -8.89 4.46
N VAL A 22 -4.76 -8.06 4.78
CA VAL A 22 -5.59 -8.24 6.00
C VAL A 22 -6.85 -9.03 5.62
N ASP A 23 -7.54 -8.55 4.58
CA ASP A 23 -8.79 -9.12 4.07
C ASP A 23 -8.83 -9.04 2.54
N ARG A 24 -9.95 -9.48 1.94
CA ARG A 24 -10.14 -9.45 0.47
C ARG A 24 -10.08 -8.04 -0.11
N GLU A 25 -10.50 -7.04 0.63
CA GLU A 25 -10.63 -5.65 0.14
C GLU A 25 -9.72 -4.69 0.91
N THR A 26 -8.78 -5.22 1.69
CA THR A 26 -7.96 -4.40 2.58
C THR A 26 -6.55 -4.95 2.71
N MET A 27 -5.57 -4.06 2.54
CA MET A 27 -4.17 -4.33 2.79
C MET A 27 -3.62 -3.42 3.89
N ARG A 28 -2.55 -3.88 4.50
CA ARG A 28 -1.82 -3.18 5.54
C ARG A 28 -0.39 -2.96 5.08
N ALA A 29 0.03 -1.70 5.06
CA ALA A 29 1.41 -1.32 4.82
C ALA A 29 2.04 -0.85 6.14
N ASP A 30 3.17 -1.43 6.50
CA ASP A 30 4.01 -1.02 7.63
C ASP A 30 5.30 -0.39 7.11
N TYR A 31 5.66 0.77 7.65
CA TYR A 31 6.90 1.47 7.33
C TYR A 31 7.40 2.24 8.54
N ARG A 32 8.70 2.09 8.87
CA ARG A 32 9.35 2.73 10.04
C ARG A 32 8.60 2.54 11.37
N GLY A 33 7.94 1.40 11.54
CA GLY A 33 7.16 1.09 12.76
C GLY A 33 5.77 1.75 12.79
N ARG A 34 5.38 2.49 11.76
CA ARG A 34 4.03 3.01 11.56
C ARG A 34 3.27 2.11 10.61
N ARG A 35 1.96 2.01 10.81
CA ARG A 35 1.07 1.20 9.98
C ARG A 35 0.02 2.07 9.32
N MET A 36 -0.36 1.72 8.11
CA MET A 36 -1.51 2.28 7.41
C MET A 36 -2.36 1.15 6.84
N ILE A 37 -3.68 1.32 6.94
CA ILE A 37 -4.66 0.43 6.33
C ILE A 37 -5.15 1.10 5.06
N VAL A 38 -5.10 0.36 3.97
CA VAL A 38 -5.53 0.83 2.65
C VAL A 38 -6.60 -0.08 2.09
N PRO A 39 -7.76 0.47 1.70
CA PRO A 39 -8.71 -0.26 0.89
C PRO A 39 -8.06 -0.64 -0.44
N VAL A 40 -8.29 -1.86 -0.88
CA VAL A 40 -7.86 -2.33 -2.20
C VAL A 40 -9.03 -2.98 -2.92
N ASP A 41 -9.21 -2.64 -4.19
CA ASP A 41 -10.09 -3.38 -5.10
C ASP A 41 -9.25 -4.40 -5.87
N ARG A 42 -9.62 -5.68 -5.74
CA ARG A 42 -8.91 -6.78 -6.40
C ARG A 42 -9.53 -7.06 -7.77
N GLY A 43 -9.15 -6.24 -8.74
CA GLY A 43 -9.48 -6.48 -10.15
C GLY A 43 -8.84 -7.77 -10.69
N LEU A 44 -9.33 -8.22 -11.87
CA LEU A 44 -8.82 -9.45 -12.50
C LEU A 44 -7.32 -9.40 -12.82
N ARG A 45 -6.78 -8.23 -13.16
CA ARG A 45 -5.37 -8.03 -13.58
C ARG A 45 -4.59 -7.05 -12.71
N SER A 46 -5.29 -6.09 -12.10
CA SER A 46 -4.71 -4.98 -11.37
C SER A 46 -5.42 -4.80 -10.03
N TYR A 47 -4.68 -4.38 -9.00
CA TYR A 47 -5.23 -3.98 -7.71
C TYR A 47 -5.34 -2.47 -7.66
N GLY A 48 -6.55 -1.97 -7.45
CA GLY A 48 -6.83 -0.55 -7.21
C GLY A 48 -6.62 -0.23 -5.74
N VAL A 49 -5.52 0.43 -5.39
CA VAL A 49 -5.22 0.87 -4.03
C VAL A 49 -5.82 2.26 -3.83
N TYR A 50 -6.78 2.37 -2.92
CA TYR A 50 -7.42 3.65 -2.62
C TYR A 50 -6.65 4.38 -1.52
N LEU A 51 -6.09 5.54 -1.86
CA LEU A 51 -5.40 6.42 -0.91
C LEU A 51 -6.30 7.61 -0.60
N GLY A 52 -6.51 7.90 0.69
CA GLY A 52 -7.18 9.14 1.08
C GLY A 52 -6.43 10.37 0.59
N ARG A 53 -7.15 11.50 0.39
CA ARG A 53 -6.56 12.78 -0.05
C ARG A 53 -5.40 13.23 0.85
N VAL A 54 -5.56 13.01 2.15
CA VAL A 54 -4.50 13.15 3.15
C VAL A 54 -4.35 11.78 3.79
N PRO A 55 -3.43 10.93 3.29
CA PRO A 55 -3.20 9.64 3.91
C PRO A 55 -2.59 9.89 5.29
N VAL A 56 -3.12 9.18 6.28
CA VAL A 56 -2.68 9.24 7.67
C VAL A 56 -2.22 7.85 8.10
N TRP A 57 -1.26 7.82 9.02
CA TRP A 57 -0.94 6.62 9.77
C TRP A 57 -2.08 6.28 10.73
N ASP A 58 -2.08 5.07 11.25
CA ASP A 58 -3.07 4.60 12.23
C ASP A 58 -3.07 5.42 13.54
N ASP A 59 -1.95 6.07 13.87
CA ASP A 59 -1.82 7.02 14.99
C ASP A 59 -2.50 8.37 14.73
N GLY A 60 -3.01 8.60 13.51
CA GLY A 60 -3.65 9.84 13.09
C GLY A 60 -2.69 10.86 12.48
N GLU A 61 -1.38 10.63 12.55
CA GLU A 61 -0.39 11.53 11.93
C GLU A 61 -0.42 11.47 10.40
N PRO A 62 -0.37 12.61 9.70
CA PRO A 62 -0.30 12.64 8.24
C PRO A 62 0.99 12.00 7.74
N ILE A 63 0.89 11.25 6.64
CA ILE A 63 2.05 10.68 5.96
C ILE A 63 2.71 11.79 5.14
N THR A 64 4.01 11.97 5.29
CA THR A 64 4.77 12.93 4.47
C THR A 64 4.79 12.49 3.01
N ALA A 65 4.96 13.43 2.07
CA ALA A 65 5.03 13.08 0.65
C ALA A 65 6.19 12.12 0.33
N GLU A 66 7.31 12.27 1.04
CA GLU A 66 8.50 11.41 0.91
C GLU A 66 8.21 9.98 1.39
N ASP A 67 7.67 9.84 2.62
CA ASP A 67 7.32 8.52 3.15
C ASP A 67 6.22 7.86 2.31
N LEU A 68 5.24 8.62 1.85
CA LEU A 68 4.18 8.14 0.98
C LEU A 68 4.73 7.61 -0.35
N ALA A 69 5.68 8.32 -0.97
CA ALA A 69 6.32 7.86 -2.20
C ALA A 69 7.06 6.54 -2.00
N VAL A 70 7.76 6.38 -0.88
CA VAL A 70 8.45 5.12 -0.52
C VAL A 70 7.45 3.99 -0.30
N VAL A 71 6.36 4.24 0.44
CA VAL A 71 5.31 3.25 0.67
C VAL A 71 4.63 2.83 -0.63
N LYS A 72 4.22 3.79 -1.48
CA LYS A 72 3.61 3.50 -2.77
C LYS A 72 4.52 2.66 -3.65
N ASN A 73 5.80 3.02 -3.74
CA ASN A 73 6.77 2.25 -4.51
C ASN A 73 6.93 0.84 -3.93
N GLY A 74 7.08 0.72 -2.61
CA GLY A 74 7.19 -0.58 -1.94
C GLY A 74 5.96 -1.47 -2.15
N MET A 75 4.76 -0.90 -2.08
CA MET A 75 3.52 -1.61 -2.36
C MET A 75 3.45 -2.12 -3.80
N ALA A 76 3.75 -1.25 -4.77
CA ALA A 76 3.74 -1.62 -6.19
C ALA A 76 4.74 -2.75 -6.48
N GLU A 77 5.94 -2.68 -5.90
CA GLU A 77 6.95 -3.73 -6.07
C GLU A 77 6.51 -5.06 -5.43
N VAL A 78 5.88 -5.03 -4.24
CA VAL A 78 5.34 -6.25 -3.61
C VAL A 78 4.22 -6.86 -4.45
N LEU A 79 3.27 -6.05 -4.91
CA LEU A 79 2.15 -6.51 -5.73
C LEU A 79 2.64 -7.06 -7.08
N ARG A 80 3.61 -6.40 -7.69
CA ARG A 80 4.30 -6.89 -8.90
C ARG A 80 5.02 -8.21 -8.64
N HIS A 81 5.66 -8.37 -7.49
CA HIS A 81 6.27 -9.63 -7.08
C HIS A 81 5.22 -10.76 -6.93
N TRP A 82 3.99 -10.43 -6.55
CA TRP A 82 2.85 -11.36 -6.54
C TRP A 82 2.16 -11.51 -7.90
N GLY A 83 2.70 -10.91 -8.97
CA GLY A 83 2.16 -10.98 -10.32
C GLY A 83 0.90 -10.14 -10.54
N LYS A 84 0.69 -9.09 -9.74
CA LYS A 84 -0.43 -8.15 -9.87
C LYS A 84 0.07 -6.77 -10.23
N ASP A 85 -0.62 -6.12 -11.15
CA ASP A 85 -0.40 -4.70 -11.42
C ASP A 85 -1.05 -3.84 -10.33
N THR A 86 -0.58 -2.60 -10.16
CA THR A 86 -1.05 -1.72 -9.07
C THR A 86 -1.44 -0.36 -9.60
N GLU A 87 -2.65 0.07 -9.28
CA GLU A 87 -3.14 1.40 -9.60
C GLU A 87 -3.45 2.15 -8.31
N PHE A 88 -2.87 3.33 -8.11
CA PHE A 88 -3.16 4.15 -6.94
C PHE A 88 -4.27 5.13 -7.28
N VAL A 89 -5.44 4.91 -6.71
CA VAL A 89 -6.61 5.77 -6.88
C VAL A 89 -6.69 6.70 -5.69
N VAL A 90 -6.58 8.00 -5.92
CA VAL A 90 -6.98 9.00 -4.94
C VAL A 90 -8.41 9.35 -5.31
N PRO A 91 -9.43 9.11 -4.46
CA PRO A 91 -10.76 9.61 -4.73
C PRO A 91 -10.66 11.13 -4.67
N ASP A 92 -10.52 11.74 -5.83
CA ASP A 92 -10.72 13.16 -6.00
C ASP A 92 -12.18 13.39 -5.64
N GLY A 93 -12.39 13.99 -4.47
CA GLY A 93 -13.74 14.30 -4.00
C GLY A 93 -14.42 15.11 -5.09
N ALA A 94 -15.56 14.59 -5.55
CA ALA A 94 -16.45 15.30 -6.43
C ALA A 94 -16.57 16.75 -5.97
N ASP A 95 -16.20 17.65 -6.88
CA ASP A 95 -16.50 19.07 -6.84
C ASP A 95 -17.96 19.26 -6.40
N GLY A 96 -18.16 20.06 -5.36
CA GLY A 96 -19.45 20.41 -4.78
C GLY A 96 -19.36 21.68 -3.98
#